data_AF-A0A6L3XU60-F1
#
_entry.id   AF-A0A6L3XU60-F1
#
_cell.length_a   1.000
_cell.length_b   1.000
_cell.length_c   1.000
_cell.angle_alpha   90.00
_cell.angle_beta   90.00
_cell.angle_gamma   90.00
#
_symmetry.space_group_name_H-M   'P 1'
#
loop_
_entity.id
_entity.type
_entity.pdbx_description
1 polymer ?
#
loop_
_entity_poly.entity_id
_entity_poly.type
_entity_poly.pdbx_seq_one_letter_code
_entity_poly.pdbx_strand_id
1 'polypeptide(L)' 'MRVNGVQLRVRGKVQGVGFRPFVWQLAHQLGLAGDVCNDGEGVLVRLAGSGGDFTARLRQDCPPLARIGR' A
#
# COMPACT_ATOMS: atom_id res chain seq x y z
N MET A 1 8.57 -22.39 -5.90
CA MET A 1 9.27 -21.23 -6.49
C MET A 1 9.20 -20.08 -5.50
N ARG A 2 10.33 -19.47 -5.11
CA ARG A 2 10.29 -18.21 -4.34
C ARG A 2 10.08 -17.06 -5.33
N VAL A 3 9.02 -16.29 -5.15
CA VAL A 3 8.78 -15.08 -5.94
C VAL A 3 9.44 -13.93 -5.18
N ASN A 4 10.31 -13.17 -5.85
CA ASN A 4 10.86 -11.94 -5.28
C ASN A 4 9.72 -10.93 -5.05
N GLY A 5 9.84 -10.07 -4.04
CA GLY A 5 8.79 -9.11 -3.70
C GLY A 5 9.34 -7.84 -3.08
N VAL A 6 8.47 -6.86 -2.92
CA VAL A 6 8.78 -5.59 -2.26
C VAL A 6 7.96 -5.42 -0.99
N GLN A 7 8.55 -4.71 -0.03
CA GLN A 7 7.89 -4.32 1.21
C GLN A 7 7.91 -2.80 1.33
N LEU A 8 6.74 -2.20 1.55
CA LEU A 8 6.54 -0.76 1.65
C LEU A 8 5.97 -0.44 3.03
N ARG A 9 6.67 0.41 3.78
CA ARG A 9 6.16 1.00 5.02
C ARG A 9 5.58 2.37 4.71
N VAL A 10 4.30 2.55 5.01
CA VAL A 10 3.60 3.83 4.83
C VAL A 10 3.27 4.40 6.19
N ARG A 11 3.79 5.59 6.48
CA ARG A 11 3.55 6.34 7.72
C ARG A 11 2.71 7.57 7.45
N GLY A 12 2.16 8.18 8.51
CA GLY A 12 1.33 9.38 8.44
C GLY A 12 -0.10 9.11 8.90
N LYS A 13 -1.05 9.92 8.42
CA LYS A 13 -2.48 9.73 8.70
C LYS A 13 -3.02 8.63 7.79
N VAL A 14 -2.82 7.37 8.18
CA VAL A 14 -3.17 6.18 7.38
C VAL A 14 -4.11 5.21 8.11
N GLN A 15 -4.52 5.54 9.34
CA GLN A 15 -5.42 4.74 10.16
C GLN A 15 -6.79 5.41 10.27
N GLY A 16 -7.87 4.62 10.25
CA GLY A 16 -9.24 5.16 10.35
C GLY A 16 -9.71 5.99 9.15
N VAL A 17 -8.99 5.93 8.01
CA VAL A 17 -9.23 6.79 6.82
C VAL A 17 -9.48 6.00 5.54
N GLY A 18 -9.77 4.71 5.64
CA GLY A 18 -9.99 3.85 4.47
C GLY A 18 -8.72 3.41 3.72
N PHE A 19 -7.53 3.62 4.29
CA PHE A 19 -6.26 3.36 3.59
C PHE A 19 -6.04 1.88 3.21
N ARG A 20 -6.41 0.93 4.09
CA ARG A 20 -6.26 -0.51 3.80
C ARG A 20 -7.20 -0.97 2.67
N PRO A 21 -8.51 -0.66 2.66
CA PRO A 21 -9.37 -0.89 1.51
C PRO A 21 -8.84 -0.28 0.20
N PHE A 22 -8.31 0.96 0.26
CA PHE A 22 -7.69 1.61 -0.90
C PHE A 22 -6.48 0.83 -1.43
N VAL A 23 -5.56 0.41 -0.56
CA VAL A 23 -4.40 -0.42 -0.94
C VAL A 23 -4.86 -1.72 -1.59
N TRP A 24 -5.85 -2.40 -0.99
CA TRP A 24 -6.41 -3.63 -1.54
C TRP A 24 -6.97 -3.41 -2.95
N GLN A 25 -7.78 -2.36 -3.14
CA GLN A 25 -8.37 -2.05 -4.44
C GLN A 25 -7.29 -1.71 -5.48
N LEU A 26 -6.28 -0.90 -5.12
CA LEU A 26 -5.20 -0.53 -6.01
C LEU A 26 -4.37 -1.75 -6.43
N ALA A 27 -4.05 -2.65 -5.49
CA ALA A 27 -3.35 -3.88 -5.79
C ALA A 27 -4.14 -4.76 -6.78
N HIS A 28 -5.47 -4.88 -6.60
CA HIS A 28 -6.34 -5.63 -7.51
C HIS A 28 -6.40 -4.99 -8.91
N GLN A 29 -6.51 -3.67 -9.00
CA GLN A 29 -6.50 -2.94 -10.28
C GLN A 29 -5.20 -3.14 -11.07
N LEU A 30 -4.08 -3.33 -10.37
CA LEU A 30 -2.76 -3.55 -10.97
C LEU A 30 -2.41 -5.04 -11.13
N GLY A 31 -3.31 -5.96 -10.79
CA GLY A 31 -3.06 -7.41 -10.87
C GLY A 31 -1.96 -7.90 -9.91
N LEU A 32 -1.74 -7.20 -8.80
CA LEU A 32 -0.69 -7.50 -7.84
C LEU A 32 -1.19 -8.42 -6.73
N ALA A 33 -0.37 -9.42 -6.39
CA ALA A 33 -0.61 -10.30 -5.25
C ALA A 33 0.22 -9.87 -4.04
N GLY A 34 -0.30 -10.06 -2.83
CA GLY A 34 0.36 -9.63 -1.62
C GLY A 34 -0.59 -9.46 -0.45
N ASP A 35 -0.19 -8.65 0.52
CA ASP A 35 -1.01 -8.34 1.68
C ASP A 35 -0.78 -6.92 2.20
N VAL A 36 -1.74 -6.45 2.99
CA VAL A 36 -1.66 -5.16 3.68
C VAL A 36 -2.08 -5.32 5.13
N CYS A 37 -1.25 -4.83 6.05
CA CYS A 37 -1.59 -4.80 7.48
C CYS A 37 -1.33 -3.41 8.07
N ASN A 38 -1.98 -3.16 9.20
CA ASN A 38 -1.68 -2.01 10.04
C ASN A 38 -1.17 -2.57 11.38
N ASP A 39 0.04 -2.16 11.77
CA ASP A 39 0.79 -2.71 12.90
C ASP A 39 1.11 -1.65 13.98
N GLY A 40 0.37 -0.53 14.01
CA GLY A 40 0.61 0.57 14.95
C GLY A 40 1.75 1.52 14.52
N GLU A 41 2.75 1.02 13.81
CA GLU A 41 3.85 1.80 13.21
C GLU A 41 3.50 2.43 11.86
N GLY A 42 2.29 2.17 11.36
CA GLY A 42 1.78 2.65 10.09
C GLY A 42 1.00 1.56 9.36
N VAL A 43 1.08 1.58 8.03
CA VAL A 43 0.57 0.52 7.15
C VAL A 43 1.75 -0.16 6.47
N LEU A 44 1.83 -1.47 6.58
CA LEU A 44 2.81 -2.30 5.90
C LEU A 44 2.14 -2.98 4.70
N VAL A 45 2.71 -2.79 3.52
CA VAL A 45 2.26 -3.42 2.28
C VAL A 45 3.37 -4.35 1.79
N ARG A 46 3.02 -5.60 1.48
CA ARG A 46 3.92 -6.56 0.86
C ARG A 46 3.34 -6.96 -0.49
N LEU A 47 4.14 -6.92 -1.54
CA LEU A 47 3.73 -7.24 -2.90
C LEU A 47 4.70 -8.26 -3.50
N ALA A 48 4.16 -9.24 -4.22
CA ALA A 48 4.95 -10.09 -5.10
C ALA A 48 5.35 -9.32 -6.36
N GLY A 49 6.59 -9.51 -6.84
CA GLY A 49 7.14 -8.78 -7.98
C GLY A 49 7.52 -7.33 -7.66
N SER A 50 7.61 -6.49 -8.70
CA SER A 50 7.96 -5.07 -8.56
C SER A 50 6.73 -4.21 -8.23
N GLY A 51 6.80 -3.39 -7.19
CA GLY A 51 5.74 -2.44 -6.80
C GLY A 51 5.87 -1.04 -7.41
N GLY A 52 6.49 -0.88 -8.58
CA GLY A 52 6.80 0.43 -9.18
C GLY A 52 5.54 1.29 -9.40
N ASP A 53 4.63 0.81 -10.26
CA ASP A 53 3.37 1.51 -10.57
C ASP A 53 2.48 1.68 -9.33
N PHE A 54 2.50 0.69 -8.44
CA PHE A 54 1.78 0.75 -7.17
C PHE A 54 2.27 1.93 -6.33
N THR A 55 3.58 2.14 -6.19
CA THR A 55 4.13 3.21 -5.35
C THR A 55 3.80 4.60 -5.90
N ALA A 56 3.82 4.77 -7.22
CA ALA A 56 3.44 6.01 -7.88
C ALA A 56 1.94 6.31 -7.66
N ARG A 57 1.07 5.34 -7.96
CA ARG A 57 -0.38 5.50 -7.80
C ARG A 57 -0.82 5.63 -6.34
N LEU A 58 -0.15 4.96 -5.41
CA LEU A 58 -0.41 5.09 -3.98
C LEU A 58 -0.28 6.56 -3.51
N ARG A 59 0.68 7.31 -4.08
CA ARG A 59 0.88 8.72 -3.78
C ARG A 59 -0.11 9.62 -4.53
N GLN A 60 -0.38 9.33 -5.80
CA GLN A 60 -1.26 10.14 -6.66
C GLN A 60 -2.73 10.02 -6.24
N ASP A 61 -3.19 8.80 -5.98
CA ASP A 61 -4.59 8.45 -5.72
C ASP A 61 -4.89 8.35 -4.22
N CYS A 62 -4.03 8.92 -3.37
CA CYS A 62 -4.14 8.82 -1.91
C CYS A 62 -5.53 9.29 -1.45
N PRO A 63 -6.26 8.51 -0.62
CA PRO A 63 -7.60 8.88 -0.18
C PRO A 63 -7.66 10.27 0.47
N PRO A 64 -8.74 11.05 0.28
CA PRO A 64 -8.81 12.45 0.73
C PRO A 64 -8.56 12.67 2.23
N LEU A 65 -8.96 11.70 3.06
CA LEU A 65 -8.76 11.75 4.50
C LEU A 65 -7.40 11.23 4.95
N ALA A 66 -6.66 10.57 4.06
CA ALA A 66 -5.35 10.02 4.31
C ALA A 66 -4.25 11.03 3.98
N ARG A 67 -3.10 10.87 4.64
CA ARG A 67 -1.90 11.65 4.35
C ARG A 67 -0.67 10.78 4.57
N ILE A 68 0.07 10.53 3.49
CA ILE A 68 1.35 9.84 3.55
C ILE A 68 2.41 10.82 4.08
N GLY A 69 3.10 10.43 5.14
CA GLY A 69 4.21 11.17 5.74
C GLY A 69 5.43 11.22 4.82
N ARG A 70 6.36 12.14 5.12
CA ARG A 70 7.67 12.18 4.46
C ARG A 70 8.48 10.94 4.78
#